data_AF-A0AAI8V4P7-F1
#
_entry.id   AF-A0AAI8V4P7-F1
#
_cell.length_a   1.000
_cell.length_b   1.000
_cell.length_c   1.000
_cell.angle_alpha   90.00
_cell.angle_beta   90.00
_cell.angle_gamma   90.00
#
_symmetry.space_group_name_H-M   'P 1'
#
loop_
_entity.id
_entity.type
_entity.pdbx_description
1 polymer ?
#
loop_
_entity_poly.entity_id
_entity_poly.type
_entity_poly.pdbx_seq_one_letter_code
_entity_poly.pdbx_strand_id
1 'polypeptide(L)'
;MDNSPYPLTSKPGLPDRSDSSSSSSVDHQEMEIHTPVPTRPRLHSRKSSGTLIVPRDSFLVGPSEPDWEPDDVRAMSPRRTSEDLENLGREAREELQRHASALQDSLLMIFHRIEAVKEEHDKLDNNNKFLQKYIGDLMSTTIADARPDALVQVEPKGPLFREKIFSSEFSRPWGLTSIPLAYEPYPNTFVNASSMAPLATRVVVSNSTENRMACVLQAEQPARQLPTLAKVPILIDKGEASYQNMYDYCFAKFLR
;
A
#
# COMPACT_ATOMS: atom_id res chain seq x y z
N MET A 1 4.04 -41.05 24.46
CA MET A 1 5.27 -40.84 25.25
C MET A 1 6.10 -39.86 24.45
N ASP A 2 5.75 -38.59 24.33
CA ASP A 2 5.53 -37.58 25.37
C ASP A 2 6.60 -37.64 26.46
N ASN A 3 7.58 -36.75 26.38
CA ASN A 3 7.92 -35.82 27.45
C ASN A 3 9.04 -34.84 27.01
N SER A 4 8.63 -33.60 26.75
CA SER A 4 9.38 -32.42 27.20
C SER A 4 8.86 -32.07 28.60
N PRO A 5 9.70 -31.56 29.53
CA PRO A 5 9.67 -30.11 29.74
C PRO A 5 11.01 -29.47 30.20
N TYR A 6 11.27 -28.23 29.75
CA TYR A 6 12.13 -27.22 30.42
C TYR A 6 11.30 -26.46 31.49
N PRO A 7 11.76 -25.39 32.21
CA PRO A 7 13.09 -24.72 32.32
C PRO A 7 13.50 -24.30 33.78
N LEU A 8 14.74 -23.80 34.01
CA LEU A 8 15.03 -22.79 35.06
C LEU A 8 16.24 -21.88 34.72
N THR A 9 15.90 -20.66 34.28
CA THR A 9 16.45 -19.32 34.62
C THR A 9 17.93 -19.11 35.00
N SER A 10 18.66 -18.32 34.19
CA SER A 10 19.76 -17.46 34.65
C SER A 10 19.61 -16.03 34.10
N LYS A 11 19.76 -15.03 34.98
CA LYS A 11 19.54 -13.59 34.76
C LYS A 11 20.56 -12.93 33.81
N PRO A 12 20.21 -11.78 33.20
CA PRO A 12 20.95 -11.17 32.09
C PRO A 12 22.13 -10.29 32.56
N GLY A 13 23.28 -10.45 31.91
CA GLY A 13 24.41 -9.52 31.98
C GLY A 13 24.20 -8.31 31.06
N LEU A 14 24.58 -7.13 31.53
CA LEU A 14 24.62 -5.87 30.78
C LEU A 14 25.54 -5.99 29.56
N PRO A 15 25.17 -5.48 28.37
CA PRO A 15 26.11 -5.33 27.28
C PRO A 15 26.93 -4.04 27.47
N ASP A 16 28.25 -4.24 27.57
CA ASP A 16 29.27 -3.22 27.40
C ASP A 16 29.14 -2.53 26.03
N ARG A 17 29.27 -1.21 26.05
CA ARG A 17 29.42 -0.40 24.84
C ARG A 17 30.82 -0.65 24.26
N SER A 18 30.89 -1.03 22.99
CA SER A 18 32.13 -0.92 22.23
C SER A 18 31.79 -0.56 20.78
N ASP A 19 32.46 0.50 20.34
CA ASP A 19 32.30 1.16 19.06
C ASP A 19 32.79 0.25 17.91
N SER A 20 31.91 0.01 16.94
CA SER A 20 32.25 -0.70 15.72
C SER A 20 32.96 0.23 14.74
N SER A 21 34.28 0.06 14.58
CA SER A 21 34.99 0.48 13.36
C SER A 21 35.15 -0.75 12.45
N SER A 22 34.32 -0.85 11.41
CA SER A 22 34.43 -1.86 10.37
C SER A 22 35.51 -1.49 9.36
N SER A 23 36.62 -2.23 9.36
CA SER A 23 37.56 -2.27 8.24
C SER A 23 37.14 -3.37 7.27
N SER A 24 36.76 -3.02 6.04
CA SER A 24 36.66 -3.98 4.95
C SER A 24 37.91 -3.91 4.07
N SER A 25 38.53 -5.07 3.95
CA SER A 25 39.73 -5.44 3.21
C SER A 25 39.58 -5.31 1.69
N VAL A 26 40.64 -4.82 1.02
CA VAL A 26 40.90 -5.08 -0.40
C VAL A 26 42.39 -5.42 -0.57
N ASP A 27 42.64 -6.43 -1.40
CA ASP A 27 43.89 -7.17 -1.60
C ASP A 27 45.16 -6.36 -1.94
N HIS A 28 46.26 -7.02 -1.59
CA HIS A 28 47.66 -6.63 -1.73
C HIS A 28 48.11 -6.28 -3.17
N GLN A 29 48.78 -5.13 -3.29
CA GLN A 29 49.97 -5.02 -4.13
C GLN A 29 51.04 -4.26 -3.34
N GLU A 30 52.10 -4.97 -2.96
CA GLU A 30 53.25 -4.42 -2.24
C GLU A 30 53.92 -3.31 -3.06
N MET A 31 53.91 -2.09 -2.54
CA MET A 31 54.92 -1.08 -2.83
C MET A 31 55.51 -0.66 -1.49
N GLU A 32 56.80 -0.97 -1.27
CA GLU A 32 57.56 -0.46 -0.13
C GLU A 32 57.57 1.07 -0.17
N ILE A 33 56.78 1.71 0.70
CA ILE A 33 56.83 3.16 0.88
C ILE A 33 57.86 3.47 1.97
N HIS A 34 59.06 3.85 1.55
CA HIS A 34 60.01 4.55 2.41
C HIS A 34 59.40 5.90 2.84
N THR A 35 58.77 5.95 4.01
CA THR A 35 58.33 7.22 4.62
C THR A 35 59.39 7.71 5.61
N PRO A 36 59.87 8.96 5.49
CA PRO A 36 60.78 9.51 6.50
C PRO A 36 60.02 9.80 7.79
N VAL A 37 60.58 9.37 8.93
CA VAL A 37 60.04 9.64 10.27
C VAL A 37 60.01 11.16 10.50
N PRO A 38 58.85 11.78 10.78
CA PRO A 38 58.78 13.22 11.00
C PRO A 38 59.42 13.59 12.35
N THR A 39 60.54 14.30 12.31
CA THR A 39 61.17 14.88 13.50
C THR A 39 60.41 16.13 13.95
N ARG A 40 59.94 16.13 15.20
CA ARG A 40 59.22 17.26 15.83
C ARG A 40 60.12 18.52 15.85
N PRO A 41 59.67 19.67 15.31
CA PRO A 41 60.37 20.95 15.46
C PRO A 41 60.48 21.34 16.94
N ARG A 42 61.64 21.86 17.36
CA ARG A 42 61.78 22.35 18.75
C ARG A 42 60.95 23.61 18.94
N LEU A 43 60.12 23.61 19.99
CA LEU A 43 59.32 24.77 20.40
C LEU A 43 60.25 25.91 20.83
N HIS A 44 59.99 27.12 20.32
CA HIS A 44 60.68 28.33 20.73
C HIS A 44 60.46 28.60 22.23
N SER A 45 61.50 29.04 22.93
CA SER A 45 61.45 29.38 24.35
C SER A 45 60.42 30.49 24.59
N ARG A 46 59.40 30.20 25.43
CA ARG A 46 58.46 31.21 25.90
C ARG A 46 59.15 32.12 26.92
N LYS A 47 59.10 33.44 26.71
CA LYS A 47 59.35 34.41 27.78
C LYS A 47 58.26 34.26 28.85
N SER A 48 58.63 34.24 30.12
CA SER A 48 57.65 34.14 31.21
C SER A 48 56.73 35.36 31.20
N SER A 49 55.44 35.15 30.95
CA SER A 49 54.42 36.18 31.19
C SER A 49 54.39 36.44 32.70
N GLY A 50 54.93 37.59 33.12
CA GLY A 50 55.02 37.99 34.52
C GLY A 50 53.66 37.98 35.23
N THR A 51 53.70 37.99 36.56
CA THR A 51 52.50 37.94 37.43
C THR A 51 51.51 39.04 37.10
N LEU A 52 50.23 38.67 36.94
CA LEU A 52 49.10 39.55 36.61
C LEU A 52 48.68 40.51 37.75
N ILE A 53 49.50 40.63 38.80
CA ILE A 53 49.18 41.45 39.98
C ILE A 53 49.83 42.82 39.77
N VAL A 54 49.01 43.79 39.40
CA VAL A 54 49.42 45.19 39.22
C VAL A 54 49.04 45.99 40.47
N PRO A 55 49.99 46.66 41.16
CA PRO A 55 49.71 47.48 42.33
C PRO A 55 48.70 48.61 42.02
N ARG A 56 47.89 48.98 43.02
CA ARG A 56 46.78 49.93 42.89
C ARG A 56 47.19 51.33 42.38
N ASP A 57 48.45 51.72 42.59
CA ASP A 57 48.98 53.03 42.22
C ASP A 57 49.86 52.98 40.95
N SER A 58 49.81 51.87 40.18
CA SER A 58 50.60 51.77 38.96
C SER A 58 50.00 52.62 37.83
N PHE A 59 50.85 53.36 37.14
CA PHE A 59 50.54 54.16 35.94
C PHE A 59 50.19 53.30 34.70
N LEU A 60 50.23 51.97 34.81
CA LEU A 60 49.88 51.02 33.74
C LEU A 60 48.39 50.72 33.62
N VAL A 61 47.55 51.30 34.49
CA VAL A 61 46.09 51.12 34.46
C VAL A 61 45.42 52.47 34.19
N GLY A 62 45.32 52.80 32.91
CA GLY A 62 44.52 53.90 32.37
C GLY A 62 43.96 53.48 31.01
N PRO A 63 43.09 54.29 30.36
CA PRO A 63 42.63 54.02 29.00
C PRO A 63 43.79 54.29 28.02
N SER A 64 44.77 53.39 27.99
CA SER A 64 45.78 53.31 26.95
C SER A 64 45.26 52.35 25.89
N GLU A 65 45.23 52.78 24.63
CA GLU A 65 45.14 51.83 23.52
C GLU A 65 46.40 50.95 23.58
N PRO A 66 46.26 49.64 23.82
CA PRO A 66 47.41 48.76 23.78
C PRO A 66 47.88 48.61 22.34
N ASP A 67 49.11 49.06 22.06
CA ASP A 67 49.82 48.75 20.81
C ASP A 67 50.10 47.25 20.79
N TRP A 68 49.26 46.51 20.06
CA TRP A 68 49.43 45.07 19.87
C TRP A 68 50.48 44.84 18.78
N GLU A 69 51.50 44.05 19.10
CA GLU A 69 52.48 43.62 18.11
C GLU A 69 51.81 42.73 17.03
N PRO A 70 52.29 42.75 15.77
CA PRO A 70 51.69 41.99 14.66
C PRO A 70 51.54 40.48 14.88
N ASP A 71 52.24 39.93 15.88
CA ASP A 71 52.30 38.49 16.20
C ASP A 71 51.55 38.15 17.53
N ASP A 72 50.72 39.06 18.05
CA ASP A 72 49.93 38.81 19.26
C ASP A 72 48.78 37.81 18.97
N VAL A 73 48.77 36.71 19.73
CA VAL A 73 47.71 35.68 19.73
C VAL A 73 46.30 36.25 19.94
N ARG A 74 46.17 37.44 20.54
CA ARG A 74 44.89 38.15 20.74
C ARG A 74 44.40 38.91 19.51
N ALA A 75 45.30 39.25 18.59
CA ALA A 75 45.00 39.79 17.26
C ALA A 75 44.71 38.67 16.24
N MET A 76 45.07 37.42 16.57
CA MET A 76 44.94 36.23 15.70
C MET A 76 43.53 35.60 15.68
N SER A 77 42.56 36.12 16.44
CA SER A 77 41.15 35.77 16.27
C SER A 77 40.42 36.96 15.65
N PRO A 78 39.72 36.81 14.51
CA PRO A 78 38.90 37.89 13.95
C PRO A 78 37.88 38.34 15.01
N ARG A 79 38.15 39.48 15.66
CA ARG A 79 37.21 40.06 16.61
C ARG A 79 36.12 40.74 15.80
N ARG A 80 35.09 39.97 15.45
CA ARG A 80 33.87 40.52 14.86
C ARG A 80 33.32 41.59 15.79
N THR A 81 32.99 42.74 15.23
CA THR A 81 32.31 43.81 15.96
C THR A 81 30.95 43.29 16.44
N SER A 82 30.36 43.91 17.47
CA SER A 82 29.01 43.54 17.92
C SER A 82 27.98 43.62 16.79
N GLU A 83 28.17 44.58 15.89
CA GLU A 83 27.36 44.77 14.67
C GLU A 83 27.49 43.60 13.69
N ASP A 84 28.72 43.11 13.43
CA ASP A 84 28.95 41.94 12.57
C ASP A 84 28.28 40.67 13.13
N LEU A 85 28.33 40.47 14.45
CA LEU A 85 27.69 39.34 15.13
C LEU A 85 26.16 39.39 15.01
N GLU A 86 25.56 40.58 15.12
CA GLU A 86 24.11 40.77 14.92
C GLU A 86 23.70 40.53 13.47
N ASN A 87 24.50 40.98 12.49
CA ASN A 87 24.25 40.77 11.08
C ASN A 87 24.31 39.29 10.70
N LEU A 88 25.34 38.57 11.16
CA LEU A 88 25.44 37.12 10.95
C LEU A 88 24.33 36.34 11.66
N GLY A 89 23.94 36.77 12.86
CA GLY A 89 22.82 36.18 13.58
C GLY A 89 21.47 36.43 12.90
N ARG A 90 21.32 37.52 12.15
CA ARG A 90 20.14 37.81 11.34
C ARG A 90 20.12 36.96 10.08
N GLU A 91 21.24 36.91 9.35
CA GLU A 91 21.40 36.11 8.13
C GLU A 91 21.15 34.62 8.41
N ALA A 92 21.72 34.06 9.47
CA ALA A 92 21.51 32.67 9.84
C ALA A 92 20.04 32.36 10.19
N ARG A 93 19.33 33.29 10.83
CA ARG A 93 17.90 33.12 11.14
C ARG A 93 17.04 33.21 9.88
N GLU A 94 17.35 34.13 8.97
CA GLU A 94 16.67 34.23 7.69
C GLU A 94 16.88 32.97 6.84
N GLU A 95 18.10 32.43 6.80
CA GLU A 95 18.40 31.20 6.09
C GLU A 95 17.64 30.01 6.68
N LEU A 96 17.65 29.85 8.01
CA LEU A 96 16.84 28.83 8.69
C LEU A 96 15.34 28.99 8.40
N GLN A 97 14.84 30.22 8.37
CA GLN A 97 13.43 30.48 8.08
C GLN A 97 13.07 30.14 6.62
N ARG A 98 13.97 30.41 5.67
CA ARG A 98 13.81 29.99 4.26
C ARG A 98 13.82 28.47 4.12
N HIS A 99 14.71 27.77 4.84
CA HIS A 99 14.72 26.30 4.83
C HIS A 99 13.44 25.73 5.44
N ALA A 100 12.97 26.30 6.55
CA ALA A 100 11.72 25.88 7.18
C ALA A 100 10.52 26.07 6.26
N SER A 101 10.42 27.20 5.54
CA SER A 101 9.34 27.42 4.56
C SER A 101 9.43 26.44 3.39
N ALA A 102 10.63 26.19 2.84
CA ALA A 102 10.79 25.24 1.74
C ALA A 102 10.39 23.81 2.13
N LEU A 103 10.68 23.39 3.37
CA LEU A 103 10.24 22.11 3.89
C LEU A 103 8.72 22.05 4.07
N GLN A 104 8.09 23.13 4.54
CA GLN A 104 6.63 23.21 4.65
C GLN A 104 5.95 23.08 3.29
N ASP A 105 6.46 23.78 2.27
CA ASP A 105 5.95 23.69 0.90
C ASP A 105 6.13 22.29 0.32
N SER A 106 7.28 21.66 0.57
CA SER A 106 7.56 20.28 0.15
C SER A 106 6.60 19.28 0.82
N LEU A 107 6.34 19.43 2.12
CA LEU A 107 5.40 18.59 2.85
C LEU A 107 3.96 18.78 2.34
N LEU A 108 3.56 20.01 2.04
CA LEU A 108 2.24 20.30 1.48
C LEU A 108 2.08 19.66 0.08
N MET A 109 3.12 19.73 -0.76
CA MET A 109 3.11 19.05 -2.06
C MET A 109 3.01 17.53 -1.91
N ILE A 110 3.74 16.93 -0.97
CA ILE A 110 3.67 15.49 -0.70
C ILE A 110 2.27 15.11 -0.19
N PHE A 111 1.70 15.91 0.70
CA PHE A 111 0.36 15.70 1.22
C PHE A 111 -0.68 15.62 0.10
N HIS A 112 -0.72 16.61 -0.80
CA HIS A 112 -1.62 16.59 -1.95
C HIS A 112 -1.40 15.38 -2.87
N ARG A 113 -0.15 14.96 -3.05
CA ARG A 113 0.16 13.76 -3.85
C ARG A 113 -0.34 12.49 -3.17
N ILE A 114 -0.24 12.39 -1.85
CA ILE A 114 -0.78 11.26 -1.07
C ILE A 114 -2.31 11.23 -1.18
N GLU A 115 -2.97 12.38 -1.07
CA GLU A 115 -4.43 12.46 -1.22
C GLU A 115 -4.88 11.96 -2.60
N ALA A 116 -4.23 12.41 -3.67
CA ALA A 116 -4.54 11.95 -5.03
C ALA A 116 -4.33 10.44 -5.20
N VAL A 117 -3.21 9.90 -4.71
CA VAL A 117 -2.94 8.46 -4.77
C VAL A 117 -3.94 7.66 -3.95
N LYS A 118 -4.38 8.18 -2.80
CA LYS A 118 -5.39 7.54 -1.97
C LYS A 118 -6.73 7.44 -2.69
N GLU A 119 -7.19 8.50 -3.34
CA GLU A 119 -8.45 8.48 -4.10
C GLU A 119 -8.40 7.44 -5.25
N GLU A 120 -7.29 7.39 -5.98
CA GLU A 120 -7.09 6.38 -7.02
C GLU A 120 -7.04 4.96 -6.44
N HIS A 121 -6.38 4.78 -5.30
CA HIS A 121 -6.30 3.50 -4.60
C HIS A 121 -7.69 3.03 -4.15
N ASP A 122 -8.48 3.91 -3.52
CA ASP A 122 -9.85 3.61 -3.09
C ASP A 122 -10.72 3.21 -4.30
N LYS A 123 -10.54 3.86 -5.45
CA LYS A 123 -11.22 3.50 -6.70
C LYS A 123 -10.79 2.12 -7.20
N LEU A 124 -9.49 1.83 -7.21
CA LEU A 124 -8.97 0.53 -7.62
C LEU A 124 -9.43 -0.59 -6.69
N ASP A 125 -9.48 -0.35 -5.39
CA ASP A 125 -9.95 -1.33 -4.40
C ASP A 125 -11.44 -1.64 -4.57
N ASN A 126 -12.26 -0.62 -4.82
CA ASN A 126 -13.67 -0.81 -5.14
C ASN A 126 -13.86 -1.64 -6.42
N ASN A 127 -13.08 -1.34 -7.47
CA ASN A 127 -13.11 -2.10 -8.72
C ASN A 127 -12.64 -3.55 -8.52
N ASN A 128 -11.56 -3.76 -7.77
CA ASN A 128 -11.06 -5.10 -7.45
C ASN A 128 -12.08 -5.91 -6.65
N LYS A 129 -12.74 -5.29 -5.66
CA LYS A 129 -13.83 -5.92 -4.91
C LYS A 129 -14.99 -6.30 -5.82
N PHE A 130 -15.36 -5.43 -6.77
CA PHE A 130 -16.39 -5.72 -7.76
C PHE A 130 -16.00 -6.91 -8.66
N LEU A 131 -14.77 -6.94 -9.16
CA LEU A 131 -14.25 -8.03 -9.99
C LEU A 131 -14.21 -9.36 -9.22
N GLN A 132 -13.75 -9.35 -7.97
CA GLN A 132 -13.74 -10.53 -7.12
C GLN A 132 -15.15 -11.06 -6.88
N LYS A 133 -16.11 -10.17 -6.60
CA LYS A 133 -17.53 -10.56 -6.49
C LYS A 133 -18.03 -11.17 -7.81
N TYR A 134 -17.75 -10.52 -8.94
CA TYR A 134 -18.19 -11.01 -10.25
C TYR A 134 -17.64 -12.40 -10.58
N ILE A 135 -16.35 -12.62 -10.33
CA ILE A 135 -15.72 -13.94 -10.52
C ILE A 135 -16.32 -14.95 -9.53
N GLY A 136 -16.51 -14.58 -8.27
CA GLY A 136 -17.14 -15.43 -7.26
C GLY A 136 -18.54 -15.88 -7.67
N ASP A 137 -19.39 -14.93 -8.07
CA ASP A 137 -20.76 -15.19 -8.52
C ASP A 137 -20.75 -16.11 -9.76
N LEU A 138 -19.91 -15.81 -10.75
CA LEU A 138 -19.81 -16.58 -11.99
C LEU A 138 -19.30 -18.01 -11.78
N MET A 139 -18.29 -18.18 -10.93
CA MET A 139 -17.65 -19.48 -10.71
C MET A 139 -18.40 -20.34 -9.70
N SER A 140 -19.19 -19.75 -8.78
CA SER A 140 -19.87 -20.50 -7.73
C SER A 140 -20.76 -21.62 -8.27
N THR A 141 -21.53 -21.35 -9.32
CA THR A 141 -22.42 -22.32 -9.97
C THR A 141 -21.65 -23.35 -10.79
N THR A 142 -20.55 -22.97 -11.45
CA THR A 142 -19.74 -23.92 -12.23
C THR A 142 -18.98 -24.88 -11.32
N ILE A 143 -18.49 -24.37 -10.19
CA ILE A 143 -17.86 -25.18 -9.14
C ILE A 143 -18.89 -26.14 -8.54
N ALA A 144 -20.10 -25.67 -8.23
CA ALA A 144 -21.16 -26.54 -7.71
C ALA A 144 -21.58 -27.64 -8.70
N ASP A 145 -21.58 -27.35 -10.00
CA ASP A 145 -21.85 -28.34 -11.05
C ASP A 145 -20.70 -29.36 -11.21
N ALA A 146 -19.45 -28.95 -10.96
CA ALA A 146 -18.30 -29.85 -11.01
C ALA A 146 -18.08 -30.65 -9.71
N ARG A 147 -18.40 -30.05 -8.56
CA ARG A 147 -18.17 -30.60 -7.20
C ARG A 147 -19.41 -30.32 -6.34
N PRO A 148 -20.34 -31.28 -6.23
CA PRO A 148 -21.62 -31.06 -5.60
C PRO A 148 -21.54 -31.12 -4.06
N ASP A 149 -21.23 -29.97 -3.44
CA ASP A 149 -21.29 -29.80 -1.98
C ASP A 149 -22.58 -29.06 -1.58
N ALA A 150 -22.50 -27.74 -1.35
CA ALA A 150 -23.63 -26.86 -1.08
C ALA A 150 -23.33 -25.48 -1.66
N LEU A 151 -24.37 -24.77 -2.12
CA LEU A 151 -24.24 -23.46 -2.74
C LEU A 151 -25.15 -22.45 -2.04
N VAL A 152 -24.55 -21.41 -1.47
CA VAL A 152 -25.30 -20.27 -0.90
C VAL A 152 -25.06 -19.06 -1.78
N GLN A 153 -26.12 -18.47 -2.32
CA GLN A 153 -26.07 -17.27 -3.14
C GLN A 153 -26.85 -16.15 -2.47
N VAL A 154 -26.17 -15.06 -2.15
CA VAL A 154 -26.80 -13.85 -1.61
C VAL A 154 -26.99 -12.87 -2.75
N GLU A 155 -28.25 -12.58 -3.09
CA GLU A 155 -28.65 -11.70 -4.18
C GLU A 155 -27.91 -11.96 -5.51
N PRO A 156 -28.02 -13.18 -6.06
CA PRO A 156 -27.30 -13.56 -7.27
C PRO A 156 -27.73 -12.70 -8.46
N LYS A 157 -26.73 -12.23 -9.22
CA LYS A 157 -26.96 -11.41 -10.40
C LYS A 157 -27.89 -12.08 -11.42
N GLY A 158 -28.98 -11.42 -11.78
CA GLY A 158 -29.94 -11.88 -12.79
C GLY A 158 -30.62 -10.75 -13.55
N PRO A 159 -31.64 -11.03 -14.39
CA PRO A 159 -32.29 -12.33 -14.63
C PRO A 159 -31.42 -13.34 -15.42
N LEU A 160 -31.91 -14.57 -15.49
CA LEU A 160 -31.33 -15.66 -16.28
C LEU A 160 -31.19 -15.25 -17.76
N PHE A 161 -30.17 -15.76 -18.43
CA PHE A 161 -29.82 -15.50 -19.84
C PHE A 161 -29.38 -14.07 -20.19
N ARG A 162 -29.93 -13.01 -19.56
CA ARG A 162 -29.59 -11.60 -19.85
C ARG A 162 -29.78 -10.65 -18.67
N GLU A 163 -29.00 -9.58 -18.60
CA GLU A 163 -29.11 -8.52 -17.57
C GLU A 163 -30.19 -7.48 -17.92
N LYS A 164 -31.48 -7.86 -17.86
CA LYS A 164 -32.63 -7.07 -18.33
C LYS A 164 -32.68 -5.59 -17.92
N ILE A 165 -31.99 -5.18 -16.85
CA ILE A 165 -31.93 -3.79 -16.37
C ILE A 165 -30.80 -2.99 -17.04
N PHE A 166 -29.64 -3.61 -17.26
CA PHE A 166 -28.44 -2.92 -17.77
C PHE A 166 -28.16 -3.21 -19.25
N SER A 167 -28.73 -4.28 -19.81
CA SER A 167 -28.57 -4.68 -21.20
C SER A 167 -29.72 -5.57 -21.70
N SER A 168 -30.01 -5.52 -23.00
CA SER A 168 -30.94 -6.44 -23.67
C SER A 168 -30.25 -7.69 -24.24
N GLU A 169 -28.91 -7.72 -24.20
CA GLU A 169 -28.09 -8.78 -24.80
C GLU A 169 -28.04 -10.05 -23.96
N PHE A 170 -27.90 -11.20 -24.63
CA PHE A 170 -27.70 -12.48 -23.98
C PHE A 170 -26.27 -12.58 -23.43
N SER A 171 -26.11 -12.42 -22.12
CA SER A 171 -24.81 -12.51 -21.43
C SER A 171 -24.55 -13.89 -20.82
N ARG A 172 -25.60 -14.72 -20.68
CA ARG A 172 -25.53 -16.05 -20.05
C ARG A 172 -26.11 -17.14 -20.97
N PRO A 173 -25.36 -17.57 -22.01
CA PRO A 173 -25.77 -18.66 -22.92
C PRO A 173 -26.30 -19.92 -22.21
N TRP A 174 -25.77 -20.23 -21.03
CA TRP A 174 -26.06 -21.43 -20.25
C TRP A 174 -27.11 -21.20 -19.16
N GLY A 175 -27.85 -20.09 -19.23
CA GLY A 175 -28.89 -19.71 -18.29
C GLY A 175 -28.35 -19.03 -17.04
N LEU A 176 -27.61 -19.80 -16.23
CA LEU A 176 -26.99 -19.34 -14.97
C LEU A 176 -25.64 -18.66 -15.22
N THR A 177 -24.89 -19.14 -16.20
CA THR A 177 -23.47 -18.79 -16.43
C THR A 177 -23.19 -18.43 -17.88
N SER A 178 -22.09 -17.71 -18.10
CA SER A 178 -21.47 -17.56 -19.43
C SER A 178 -20.58 -18.74 -19.80
N ILE A 179 -20.15 -19.54 -18.82
CA ILE A 179 -19.30 -20.72 -18.96
C ILE A 179 -20.16 -21.98 -19.13
N PRO A 180 -19.77 -22.95 -19.98
CA PRO A 180 -20.49 -24.21 -20.16
C PRO A 180 -20.73 -24.98 -18.85
N LEU A 181 -21.92 -25.58 -18.75
CA LEU A 181 -22.33 -26.49 -17.66
C LEU A 181 -22.60 -27.89 -18.24
N ALA A 182 -22.58 -28.92 -17.39
CA ALA A 182 -22.75 -30.32 -17.76
C ALA A 182 -24.23 -30.70 -18.00
N TYR A 183 -24.86 -30.07 -19.00
CA TYR A 183 -26.23 -30.38 -19.39
C TYR A 183 -26.39 -31.78 -19.98
N GLU A 184 -27.51 -32.41 -19.69
CA GLU A 184 -27.94 -33.69 -20.26
C GLU A 184 -29.31 -33.55 -20.96
N PRO A 185 -29.41 -33.90 -22.25
CA PRO A 185 -28.31 -34.20 -23.18
C PRO A 185 -27.41 -32.97 -23.40
N TYR A 186 -26.12 -33.20 -23.69
CA TYR A 186 -25.18 -32.10 -23.95
C TYR A 186 -25.59 -31.32 -25.22
N PRO A 187 -25.59 -29.98 -25.20
CA PRO A 187 -25.92 -29.19 -26.39
C PRO A 187 -24.84 -29.36 -27.45
N ASN A 188 -25.23 -30.02 -28.54
CA ASN A 188 -24.41 -30.33 -29.70
C ASN A 188 -24.29 -29.14 -30.70
N THR A 189 -24.78 -27.96 -30.34
CA THR A 189 -24.92 -26.79 -31.23
C THR A 189 -23.74 -25.81 -31.19
N PHE A 190 -22.57 -26.19 -30.69
CA PHE A 190 -21.32 -25.40 -30.80
C PHE A 190 -20.79 -25.21 -32.25
N VAL A 191 -21.61 -25.48 -33.27
CA VAL A 191 -21.15 -25.64 -34.65
C VAL A 191 -21.00 -24.30 -35.38
N ASN A 192 -21.46 -23.19 -34.83
CA ASN A 192 -21.26 -21.86 -35.40
C ASN A 192 -21.16 -20.80 -34.31
N ALA A 193 -19.95 -20.28 -34.12
CA ALA A 193 -19.56 -19.26 -33.12
C ALA A 193 -20.34 -17.92 -33.18
N SER A 194 -21.36 -17.79 -34.05
CA SER A 194 -22.21 -16.59 -34.19
C SER A 194 -23.60 -16.73 -33.55
N SER A 195 -24.01 -17.90 -33.06
CA SER A 195 -25.24 -18.04 -32.26
C SER A 195 -24.91 -18.59 -30.87
N MET A 196 -24.43 -17.71 -29.99
CA MET A 196 -24.14 -17.96 -28.56
C MET A 196 -25.39 -18.28 -27.72
N ALA A 197 -26.33 -19.09 -28.21
CA ALA A 197 -27.49 -19.55 -27.45
C ALA A 197 -27.55 -21.09 -27.51
N PRO A 198 -26.74 -21.82 -26.70
CA PRO A 198 -26.75 -23.28 -26.67
C PRO A 198 -28.07 -23.86 -26.14
N LEU A 199 -28.87 -23.04 -25.45
CA LEU A 199 -30.17 -23.42 -24.91
C LEU A 199 -31.28 -22.65 -25.66
N ALA A 200 -32.28 -23.37 -26.17
CA ALA A 200 -33.49 -22.75 -26.69
C ALA A 200 -34.22 -22.03 -25.54
N THR A 201 -34.67 -20.80 -25.76
CA THR A 201 -35.30 -19.97 -24.71
C THR A 201 -36.69 -19.49 -25.08
N ARG A 202 -37.54 -19.29 -24.06
CA ARG A 202 -38.88 -18.73 -24.18
C ARG A 202 -39.09 -17.65 -23.12
N VAL A 203 -39.91 -16.65 -23.45
CA VAL A 203 -40.30 -15.61 -22.50
C VAL A 203 -41.51 -16.07 -21.71
N VAL A 204 -41.40 -16.04 -20.38
CA VAL A 204 -42.48 -16.32 -19.44
C VAL A 204 -42.86 -15.01 -18.76
N VAL A 205 -44.07 -14.53 -19.07
CA VAL A 205 -44.65 -13.34 -18.45
C VAL A 205 -45.15 -13.68 -17.04
N SER A 206 -45.02 -12.74 -16.10
CA SER A 206 -45.61 -12.88 -14.77
C SER A 206 -47.11 -12.61 -14.85
N ASN A 207 -47.93 -13.51 -14.33
CA ASN A 207 -49.38 -13.31 -14.20
C ASN A 207 -49.76 -12.69 -12.84
N SER A 208 -48.77 -12.25 -12.05
CA SER A 208 -49.00 -11.63 -10.75
C SER A 208 -49.23 -10.12 -10.89
N THR A 209 -50.06 -9.58 -9.99
CA THR A 209 -50.29 -8.13 -9.80
C THR A 209 -49.09 -7.42 -9.17
N GLU A 210 -48.15 -8.16 -8.61
CA GLU A 210 -46.86 -7.62 -8.16
C GLU A 210 -46.02 -7.23 -9.37
N ASN A 211 -45.28 -6.11 -9.27
CA ASN A 211 -44.44 -5.52 -10.31
C ASN A 211 -43.25 -6.42 -10.71
N ARG A 212 -43.54 -7.62 -11.23
CA ARG A 212 -42.60 -8.68 -11.60
C ARG A 212 -42.34 -8.61 -13.09
N MET A 213 -41.07 -8.62 -13.46
CA MET A 213 -40.64 -8.55 -14.85
C MET A 213 -40.75 -9.92 -15.53
N ALA A 214 -41.19 -9.94 -16.79
CA ALA A 214 -41.13 -11.16 -17.61
C ALA A 214 -39.70 -11.73 -17.69
N CYS A 215 -39.58 -13.06 -17.66
CA CYS A 215 -38.30 -13.76 -17.61
C CYS A 215 -38.06 -14.64 -18.81
N VAL A 216 -36.81 -14.96 -19.07
CA VAL A 216 -36.39 -15.86 -20.14
C VAL A 216 -36.01 -17.20 -19.49
N LEU A 217 -36.70 -18.27 -19.86
CA LEU A 217 -36.46 -19.64 -19.37
C LEU A 217 -36.20 -20.58 -20.55
N GLN A 218 -35.76 -21.81 -20.30
CA GLN A 218 -35.60 -22.80 -21.37
C GLN A 218 -36.94 -23.11 -22.07
N ALA A 219 -36.91 -23.23 -23.40
CA ALA A 219 -38.09 -23.46 -24.25
C ALA A 219 -38.44 -24.93 -24.46
N GLU A 220 -37.44 -25.81 -24.48
CA GLU A 220 -37.61 -27.23 -24.83
C GLU A 220 -38.30 -28.02 -23.72
N GLN A 221 -39.17 -28.95 -24.10
CA GLN A 221 -39.67 -30.03 -23.25
C GLN A 221 -39.29 -31.38 -23.90
N PRO A 222 -38.48 -32.22 -23.23
CA PRO A 222 -37.90 -31.99 -21.90
C PRO A 222 -36.79 -30.93 -21.94
N ALA A 223 -36.80 -30.05 -20.93
CA ALA A 223 -35.70 -29.10 -20.73
C ALA A 223 -34.42 -29.87 -20.41
N ARG A 224 -33.27 -29.36 -20.87
CA ARG A 224 -31.98 -29.99 -20.59
C ARG A 224 -31.72 -29.92 -19.09
N GLN A 225 -31.29 -31.04 -18.53
CA GLN A 225 -31.11 -31.18 -17.09
C GLN A 225 -29.66 -30.96 -16.70
N LEU A 226 -29.42 -30.50 -15.46
CA LEU A 226 -28.10 -30.45 -14.85
C LEU A 226 -28.03 -31.52 -13.76
N PRO A 227 -27.67 -32.78 -14.08
CA PRO A 227 -27.81 -33.90 -13.16
C PRO A 227 -26.93 -33.80 -11.91
N THR A 228 -25.80 -33.08 -12.00
CA THR A 228 -24.93 -32.82 -10.84
C THR A 228 -25.47 -31.67 -10.02
N LEU A 229 -25.72 -30.50 -10.63
CA LEU A 229 -26.24 -29.33 -9.93
C LEU A 229 -27.62 -29.57 -9.28
N ALA A 230 -28.47 -30.41 -9.87
CA ALA A 230 -29.78 -30.78 -9.31
C ALA A 230 -29.70 -31.50 -7.96
N LYS A 231 -28.54 -32.11 -7.63
CA LYS A 231 -28.29 -32.77 -6.34
C LYS A 231 -27.69 -31.83 -5.30
N VAL A 232 -27.27 -30.63 -5.70
CA VAL A 232 -26.66 -29.64 -4.81
C VAL A 232 -27.77 -28.93 -4.03
N PRO A 233 -27.71 -28.90 -2.68
CA PRO A 233 -28.55 -27.98 -1.91
C PRO A 233 -28.15 -26.53 -2.21
N ILE A 234 -29.05 -25.80 -2.86
CA ILE A 234 -28.87 -24.39 -3.21
C ILE A 234 -29.78 -23.52 -2.32
N LEU A 235 -29.17 -22.66 -1.49
CA LEU A 235 -29.87 -21.60 -0.77
C LEU A 235 -29.67 -20.29 -1.52
N ILE A 236 -30.77 -19.62 -1.87
CA ILE A 236 -30.72 -18.27 -2.44
C ILE A 236 -31.36 -17.30 -1.46
N ASP A 237 -30.55 -16.42 -0.89
CA ASP A 237 -30.98 -15.34 0.00
C ASP A 237 -31.23 -14.05 -0.79
N LYS A 238 -32.34 -13.37 -0.50
CA LYS A 238 -32.85 -12.25 -1.28
C LYS A 238 -33.49 -11.21 -0.36
N GLY A 239 -33.11 -9.94 -0.54
CA GLY A 239 -33.77 -8.84 0.16
C GLY A 239 -35.11 -8.46 -0.49
N GLU A 240 -36.15 -8.25 0.31
CA GLU A 240 -37.47 -7.80 -0.19
C GLU A 240 -37.39 -6.43 -0.88
N ALA A 241 -36.58 -5.52 -0.34
CA ALA A 241 -36.34 -4.18 -0.91
C ALA A 241 -35.30 -4.18 -2.05
N SER A 242 -34.77 -5.35 -2.43
CA SER A 242 -33.77 -5.45 -3.48
C SER A 242 -34.36 -5.09 -4.83
N TYR A 243 -33.60 -4.35 -5.63
CA TYR A 243 -33.97 -4.11 -7.04
C TYR A 243 -34.09 -5.43 -7.83
N GLN A 244 -33.46 -6.50 -7.34
CA GLN A 244 -33.45 -7.82 -7.96
C GLN A 244 -34.78 -8.58 -7.77
N ASN A 245 -35.57 -8.20 -6.76
CA ASN A 245 -36.82 -8.87 -6.38
C ASN A 245 -37.81 -8.97 -7.57
N MET A 246 -37.76 -8.00 -8.49
CA MET A 246 -38.60 -7.96 -9.69
C MET A 246 -38.43 -9.17 -10.63
N TYR A 247 -37.28 -9.85 -10.64
CA TYR A 247 -37.01 -11.02 -11.50
C TYR A 247 -36.56 -12.26 -10.74
N ASP A 248 -36.43 -12.15 -9.43
CA ASP A 248 -35.88 -13.19 -8.58
C ASP A 248 -36.67 -14.50 -8.57
N TYR A 249 -37.98 -14.43 -8.80
CA TYR A 249 -38.85 -15.59 -8.93
C TYR A 249 -38.43 -16.52 -10.09
N CYS A 250 -37.64 -16.02 -11.04
CA CYS A 250 -37.25 -16.76 -12.24
C CYS A 250 -36.08 -17.70 -11.99
N PHE A 251 -35.19 -17.37 -11.07
CA PHE A 251 -34.16 -18.30 -10.59
C PHE A 251 -34.81 -19.56 -9.99
N ALA A 252 -35.79 -19.38 -9.11
CA ALA A 252 -36.50 -20.49 -8.50
C ALA A 252 -37.27 -21.33 -9.52
N LYS A 253 -37.78 -20.73 -10.60
CA LYS A 253 -38.45 -21.46 -11.69
C LYS A 253 -37.49 -22.23 -12.61
N PHE A 254 -36.23 -21.84 -12.66
CA PHE A 254 -35.22 -22.49 -13.50
C PHE A 254 -34.54 -23.66 -12.80
N LEU A 255 -34.35 -23.55 -11.47
CA LEU A 255 -33.75 -24.60 -10.64
C LEU A 255 -34.75 -25.69 -10.21
N ARG A 256 -36.03 -25.57 -10.59
CA ARG A 256 -37.07 -26.58 -10.40
C ARG A 256 -37.30 -27.34 -11.69
#